data_AF-A0A950CSJ8-F1
#
_entry.id   AF-A0A950CSJ8-F1
#
_cell.length_a   1.000
_cell.length_b   1.000
_cell.length_c   1.000
_cell.angle_alpha   90.00
_cell.angle_beta   90.00
_cell.angle_gamma   90.00
#
_symmetry.space_group_name_H-M   'P 1'
#
loop_
_entity.id
_entity.type
_entity.pdbx_description
1 polymer ?
#
loop_
_entity_poly.entity_id
_entity_poly.type
_entity_poly.pdbx_seq_one_letter_code
_entity_poly.pdbx_strand_id
1 'polypeptide(L)' 'MTKLYKRAGIKGGSSHSGRRSLATKVLAKTGDMEMAALILGHDSIDVKARYMDVDKRILRQAFIDVI' A
#
# COMPACT_ATOMS: atom_id res chain seq x y z
N MET A 1 0.62 17.35 -11.25
CA MET A 1 -0.62 16.93 -10.55
C MET A 1 -1.69 16.64 -11.59
N THR A 2 -2.18 15.41 -11.69
CA THR A 2 -3.11 15.04 -12.78
C THR A 2 -4.48 15.68 -12.56
N LYS A 3 -5.15 16.12 -13.64
CA LYS A 3 -6.45 16.81 -13.59
C LYS A 3 -7.52 15.98 -12.86
N LEU A 4 -7.40 14.65 -12.90
CA LEU A 4 -8.28 13.70 -12.22
C LEU A 4 -8.31 13.92 -10.70
N TYR A 5 -7.15 13.87 -10.02
CA TYR A 5 -7.09 14.03 -8.56
C TYR A 5 -7.58 15.42 -8.12
N LYS A 6 -7.23 16.46 -8.88
CA LYS A 6 -7.71 17.82 -8.62
C LYS A 6 -9.23 17.93 -8.73
N ARG A 7 -9.83 17.33 -9.77
CA ARG A 7 -11.30 17.31 -9.97
C ARG A 7 -12.01 16.48 -8.91
N ALA A 8 -11.38 15.43 -8.39
CA ALA A 8 -11.89 14.63 -7.29
C ALA A 8 -11.74 15.31 -5.90
N GLY A 9 -11.20 16.53 -5.83
CA GLY A 9 -10.96 17.23 -4.56
C GLY A 9 -9.79 16.66 -3.74
N ILE A 10 -8.99 15.77 -4.31
CA ILE A 10 -7.84 15.14 -3.62
C ILE A 10 -6.63 16.06 -3.75
N LYS A 11 -6.30 16.75 -2.64
CA LYS A 11 -5.10 17.59 -2.55
C LYS A 11 -3.84 16.73 -2.54
N GLY A 12 -2.85 17.08 -3.36
CA GLY A 12 -1.57 16.36 -3.45
C GLY A 12 -1.65 14.98 -4.12
N GLY A 13 -2.82 14.59 -4.65
CA GLY A 13 -2.99 13.30 -5.32
C GLY A 13 -2.17 13.17 -6.61
N SER A 14 -1.55 12.01 -6.78
CA SER A 14 -0.79 11.62 -7.96
C SER A 14 -0.98 10.14 -8.27
N SER A 15 -0.61 9.71 -9.48
CA SER A 15 -0.67 8.29 -9.84
C SER A 15 0.17 7.43 -8.89
N HIS A 16 1.32 7.97 -8.44
CA HIS A 16 2.16 7.30 -7.46
C HIS A 16 1.47 7.14 -6.10
N SER A 17 0.87 8.20 -5.56
CA SER A 17 0.14 8.12 -4.28
C SER A 17 -1.12 7.24 -4.38
N GLY A 18 -1.77 7.21 -5.54
CA GLY A 18 -2.86 6.30 -5.85
C GLY A 18 -2.42 4.83 -5.84
N ARG A 19 -1.30 4.50 -6.51
CA ARG A 19 -0.71 3.15 -6.47
C ARG A 19 -0.32 2.74 -5.06
N ARG A 20 0.30 3.62 -4.26
CA ARG A 20 0.59 3.35 -2.83
C ARG A 20 -0.69 3.03 -2.06
N SER A 21 -1.73 3.84 -2.22
CA SER A 21 -3.01 3.66 -1.51
C SER A 21 -3.70 2.34 -1.89
N LEU A 22 -3.64 1.93 -3.15
CA LEU A 22 -4.16 0.64 -3.60
C LEU A 22 -3.39 -0.53 -2.97
N ALA A 23 -2.06 -0.47 -2.99
CA ALA A 23 -1.19 -1.50 -2.40
C ALA A 23 -1.51 -1.74 -0.91
N THR A 24 -1.56 -0.66 -0.13
CA THR A 24 -1.87 -0.71 1.30
C THR A 24 -3.24 -1.33 1.55
N LYS A 25 -4.27 -0.98 0.76
CA LYS A 25 -5.63 -1.50 0.94
C LYS A 25 -5.73 -2.99 0.61
N VAL A 26 -5.06 -3.45 -0.44
CA VAL A 26 -5.04 -4.88 -0.79
C VAL A 26 -4.38 -5.65 0.35
N LEU A 27 -3.17 -5.24 0.74
CA LEU A 27 -2.42 -5.91 1.80
C LEU A 27 -3.18 -5.94 3.13
N ALA A 28 -3.80 -4.82 3.53
CA ALA A 28 -4.58 -4.77 4.75
C ALA A 28 -5.83 -5.69 4.73
N LYS A 29 -6.37 -5.98 3.54
CA LYS A 29 -7.53 -6.87 3.38
C LYS A 29 -7.16 -8.34 3.25
N THR A 30 -6.05 -8.64 2.57
CA THR A 30 -5.69 -10.03 2.21
C THR A 30 -4.61 -10.60 3.12
N GLY A 31 -3.77 -9.76 3.72
CA GLY A 31 -2.52 -10.18 4.37
C GLY A 31 -1.49 -10.76 3.39
N ASP A 32 -1.79 -10.76 2.09
CA ASP A 32 -1.01 -11.44 1.06
C ASP A 32 -0.25 -10.42 0.18
N MET A 33 1.08 -10.48 0.29
CA MET A 33 1.99 -9.64 -0.47
C MET A 33 2.12 -10.02 -1.94
N GLU A 34 1.98 -11.30 -2.28
CA GLU A 34 2.05 -11.77 -3.67
C GLU A 34 0.80 -11.33 -4.42
N MET A 35 -0.37 -11.45 -3.80
CA MET A 35 -1.63 -10.97 -4.37
C MET A 35 -1.61 -9.44 -4.56
N ALA A 36 -1.08 -8.68 -3.61
CA ALA A 36 -0.90 -7.23 -3.76
C ALA A 36 0.02 -6.89 -4.93
N ALA A 37 1.10 -7.65 -5.13
CA ALA A 37 2.03 -7.45 -6.23
C ALA A 37 1.40 -7.75 -7.59
N LEU A 38 0.63 -8.84 -7.68
CA LEU A 38 -0.07 -9.24 -8.90
C LEU A 38 -1.06 -8.17 -9.34
N ILE A 39 -1.86 -7.65 -8.40
CA ILE A 39 -2.85 -6.60 -8.68
C ILE A 39 -2.19 -5.29 -9.14
N LEU A 40 -0.97 -5.01 -8.67
CA LEU A 40 -0.23 -3.80 -9.04
C LEU A 40 0.57 -3.96 -10.34
N GLY A 41 0.65 -5.18 -10.90
CA GLY A 41 1.42 -5.50 -12.10
C GLY A 41 2.93 -5.36 -11.88
N HIS A 42 3.44 -5.78 -10.72
CA HIS A 42 4.88 -5.69 -10.40
C HIS A 42 5.59 -7.03 -10.63
N ASP A 43 6.67 -7.01 -11.41
CA ASP A 43 7.42 -8.20 -11.84
C ASP A 43 8.40 -8.76 -10.77
N SER A 44 8.82 -7.96 -9.76
CA SER A 44 9.79 -8.40 -8.74
C SER A 44 9.50 -7.92 -7.31
N ILE A 45 9.73 -8.79 -6.31
CA ILE A 45 9.47 -8.55 -4.87
C ILE A 45 10.37 -7.47 -4.25
N ASP A 46 11.59 -7.28 -4.72
CA ASP A 46 12.56 -6.39 -4.08
C ASP A 46 12.22 -4.89 -4.19
N VAL A 47 11.39 -4.49 -5.16
CA VAL A 47 10.90 -3.09 -5.25
C VAL A 47 9.85 -2.79 -4.17
N LYS A 48 9.34 -3.81 -3.46
CA LYS A 48 8.02 -3.77 -2.76
C LYS A 48 8.06 -3.21 -1.34
N ALA A 49 9.19 -3.23 -0.62
CA ALA A 49 9.27 -2.66 0.74
C ALA A 49 8.96 -1.15 0.77
N ARG A 50 9.34 -0.40 -0.29
CA ARG A 50 9.09 1.06 -0.39
C ARG A 50 7.60 1.41 -0.53
N TYR A 51 6.76 0.47 -0.94
CA TYR A 51 5.32 0.68 -1.05
C TYR A 51 4.57 0.39 0.25
N MET A 52 5.23 -0.20 1.24
CA MET A 52 4.61 -0.57 2.52
C MET A 52 4.67 0.59 3.51
N ASP A 53 3.51 1.11 3.89
CA ASP A 53 3.35 1.76 5.19
C ASP A 53 2.76 0.70 6.12
N VAL A 54 3.53 0.29 7.12
CA VAL A 54 3.10 -0.68 8.13
C VAL A 54 2.32 0.08 9.20
N ASP A 55 1.08 -0.34 9.46
CA ASP A 55 0.30 0.22 10.58
C ASP A 55 1.00 -0.14 11.89
N LYS A 56 1.36 0.88 12.68
CA LYS A 56 2.03 0.71 13.97
C LYS A 56 1.25 -0.18 14.95
N ARG A 57 -0.07 -0.26 14.82
CA ARG A 57 -0.92 -1.15 15.63
C ARG A 57 -0.69 -2.62 15.27
N ILE A 58 -0.60 -2.94 13.99
CA ILE A 58 -0.28 -4.29 13.50
C ILE A 58 1.12 -4.68 13.97
N LEU A 59 2.08 -3.76 13.82
CA LEU A 59 3.45 -3.99 14.31
C LEU A 59 3.46 -4.31 15.81
N ARG A 60 2.75 -3.50 16.61
CA ARG A 60 2.64 -3.72 18.06
C ARG A 60 2.01 -5.07 18.39
N GLN A 61 0.93 -5.46 17.71
CA GLN A 61 0.25 -6.74 17.95
C GLN A 61 1.19 -7.92 17.67
N ALA A 62 1.93 -7.89 16.56
CA ALA A 62 2.87 -8.94 16.20
C ALA A 62 3.98 -9.15 17.24
N PHE A 63 4.41 -8.10 17.94
CA PHE A 63 5.39 -8.21 19.03
C PHE A 63 4.78 -8.65 20.37
N ILE A 64 3.49 -8.41 20.61
CA ILE A 64 2.79 -8.89 21.81
C ILE A 64 2.58 -10.41 21.75
N ASP A 65 2.23 -10.95 20.57
CA ASP A 65 1.92 -12.37 20.39
C ASP A 65 3.16 -13.30 20.41
N VAL A 66 4.37 -12.73 20.51
CA VAL A 66 5.66 -13.45 20.52
C VAL A 66 6.26 -13.54 21.93
N ILE A 67 5.64 -12.91 22.93
CA ILE A 67 6.01 -13.01 24.36
C ILE A 67 4.96 -13.86 25.08
#